data_AF-A0A7S3UA42-F1
#
_entry.id   AF-A0A7S3UA42-F1
#
_cell.length_a   1.000
_cell.length_b   1.000
_cell.length_c   1.000
_cell.angle_alpha   90.00
_cell.angle_beta   90.00
_cell.angle_gamma   90.00
#
_symmetry.space_group_name_H-M   'P 1'
#
loop_
_entity.id
_entity.type
_entity.pdbx_description
1 polymer ?
#
loop_
_entity_poly.entity_id
_entity_poly.type
_entity_poly.pdbx_seq_one_letter_code
_entity_poly.pdbx_strand_id
1 'polypeptide(L)'
;PFFDSDEFVPLECAFVFFRRLLLYHRPDLHNLLCERGVSPDMFCMPWFLTLFASKTPLRLTLQLWDRHLERGEPPFFIFLAVAVLANAEQALLSAERSEMPEILTSLG
;
A
#
# COMPACT_ATOMS: atom_id res chain seq x y z
N PRO A 1 -16.57 12.00 8.54
CA PRO A 1 -17.10 12.99 7.56
C PRO A 1 -15.98 13.95 7.14
N PHE A 2 -15.13 13.55 6.20
CA PHE A 2 -14.06 14.42 5.67
C PHE A 2 -13.83 14.29 4.16
N PHE A 3 -14.62 13.51 3.43
CA PHE A 3 -14.60 13.44 1.97
C PHE A 3 -16.02 13.16 1.48
N ASP A 4 -16.67 14.15 0.91
CA ASP A 4 -17.98 14.05 0.27
C ASP A 4 -17.81 14.66 -1.13
N SER A 5 -17.12 13.93 -2.00
CA SER A 5 -17.01 14.22 -3.43
C SER A 5 -16.65 12.94 -4.17
N ASP A 6 -17.41 12.63 -5.23
CA ASP A 6 -17.24 11.44 -6.08
C ASP A 6 -15.80 11.29 -6.67
N GLU A 7 -14.95 12.31 -6.56
CA GLU A 7 -13.55 12.31 -7.01
C GLU A 7 -12.64 11.31 -6.28
N PHE A 8 -12.93 10.95 -5.02
CA PHE A 8 -12.06 10.05 -4.24
C PHE A 8 -12.48 8.57 -4.31
N VAL A 9 -13.63 8.27 -4.93
CA VAL A 9 -14.16 6.90 -5.04
C VAL A 9 -13.15 5.90 -5.60
N PRO A 10 -12.34 6.22 -6.65
CA PRO A 10 -11.34 5.29 -7.15
C PRO A 10 -10.25 4.95 -6.13
N LEU A 11 -9.83 5.93 -5.33
CA LEU A 11 -8.80 5.75 -4.31
C LEU A 11 -9.34 4.93 -3.12
N GLU A 12 -10.56 5.22 -2.68
CA GLU A 12 -11.24 4.42 -1.66
C GLU A 12 -11.41 2.95 -2.10
N CYS A 13 -11.80 2.76 -3.36
CA CYS A 13 -11.87 1.44 -3.98
C CYS A 13 -10.50 0.75 -4.00
N ALA A 14 -9.41 1.47 -4.28
CA ALA A 14 -8.05 0.94 -4.21
C ALA A 14 -7.68 0.50 -2.80
N PHE A 15 -8.04 1.26 -1.75
CA PHE A 15 -7.81 0.84 -0.35
C PHE A 15 -8.59 -0.41 0.03
N VAL A 16 -9.86 -0.51 -0.38
CA VAL A 16 -10.68 -1.70 -0.15
C VAL A 16 -10.08 -2.91 -0.87
N PHE A 17 -9.66 -2.74 -2.12
CA PHE A 17 -9.06 -3.82 -2.91
C PHE A 17 -7.72 -4.26 -2.34
N PHE A 18 -6.85 -3.31 -1.97
CA PHE A 18 -5.60 -3.56 -1.26
C PHE A 18 -5.85 -4.39 0.01
N ARG A 19 -6.80 -3.97 0.85
CA ARG A 19 -7.09 -4.66 2.11
C ARG A 19 -7.54 -6.11 1.89
N ARG A 20 -8.36 -6.35 0.87
CA ARG A 20 -8.82 -7.70 0.49
C ARG A 20 -7.69 -8.56 -0.07
N LEU A 21 -6.85 -8.00 -0.93
CA LEU A 21 -5.68 -8.71 -1.47
C LEU A 21 -4.68 -9.05 -0.36
N LEU A 22 -4.44 -8.13 0.57
CA LEU A 22 -3.59 -8.39 1.72
C LEU A 22 -4.14 -9.53 2.56
N LEU A 23 -5.44 -9.51 2.90
CA LEU A 23 -6.09 -10.60 3.62
C LEU A 23 -5.95 -11.95 2.87
N TYR A 24 -6.11 -11.95 1.56
CA TYR A 24 -6.01 -13.17 0.75
C TYR A 24 -4.58 -13.74 0.70
N HIS A 25 -3.56 -12.88 0.55
CA HIS A 25 -2.17 -13.32 0.38
C HIS A 25 -1.38 -13.44 1.70
N ARG A 26 -1.69 -12.61 2.70
CA ARG A 26 -1.02 -12.50 4.00
C ARG A 26 -2.04 -12.16 5.11
N PRO A 27 -2.86 -13.14 5.53
CA PRO A 27 -3.86 -12.92 6.56
C PRO A 27 -3.26 -12.46 7.89
N ASP A 28 -2.06 -12.93 8.24
CA ASP A 28 -1.40 -12.56 9.50
C ASP A 28 -1.05 -11.06 9.55
N LEU A 29 -0.52 -10.51 8.46
CA LEU A 29 -0.27 -9.07 8.33
C LEU A 29 -1.55 -8.25 8.32
N HIS A 30 -2.58 -8.74 7.64
CA HIS A 30 -3.88 -8.07 7.66
C HIS A 30 -4.42 -7.96 9.08
N ASN A 31 -4.42 -9.07 9.82
CA ASN A 31 -4.89 -9.12 11.20
C ASN A 31 -4.05 -8.23 12.11
N LEU A 32 -2.72 -8.25 11.99
CA LEU A 32 -1.83 -7.37 12.74
C LEU A 32 -2.19 -5.89 12.56
N LEU A 33 -2.36 -5.45 11.30
CA LEU A 33 -2.74 -4.06 11.02
C LEU A 33 -4.11 -3.71 11.61
N CYS A 34 -5.09 -4.62 11.50
CA CYS A 34 -6.42 -4.46 12.08
C CYS A 34 -6.40 -4.36 13.62
N GLU A 35 -5.70 -5.27 14.30
CA GLU A 35 -5.57 -5.28 15.76
C GLU A 35 -4.93 -3.98 16.29
N ARG A 36 -3.99 -3.45 15.52
CA ARG A 36 -3.27 -2.23 15.87
C ARG A 36 -4.04 -0.96 15.48
N GLY A 37 -5.14 -1.09 14.74
CA GLY A 37 -5.98 0.02 14.29
C GLY A 37 -5.37 0.83 13.14
N VAL A 38 -4.48 0.22 12.34
CA VAL A 38 -3.86 0.87 11.18
C VAL A 38 -4.71 0.62 9.94
N SER A 39 -5.20 1.70 9.35
CA SER A 39 -5.97 1.66 8.12
C SER A 39 -5.08 2.00 6.91
N PRO A 40 -5.35 1.42 5.73
CA PRO A 40 -4.52 1.63 4.54
C PRO A 40 -4.38 3.11 4.13
N ASP A 41 -5.40 3.93 4.37
CA ASP A 41 -5.38 5.36 4.07
C ASP A 41 -4.28 6.12 4.84
N MET A 42 -3.84 5.62 6.00
CA MET A 42 -2.79 6.26 6.79
C MET A 42 -1.40 6.22 6.15
N PHE A 43 -1.14 5.25 5.26
CA PHE A 43 0.21 5.03 4.70
C PHE A 43 0.24 4.74 3.19
N CYS A 44 -0.80 4.14 2.61
CA CYS A 44 -0.85 3.79 1.19
C CYS A 44 -1.25 4.96 0.27
N MET A 45 -1.80 6.05 0.81
CA MET A 45 -2.24 7.20 0.01
C MET A 45 -1.15 7.72 -0.96
N PRO A 46 0.10 7.99 -0.53
CA PRO A 46 1.16 8.42 -1.44
C PRO A 46 1.50 7.36 -2.50
N TRP A 47 1.41 6.07 -2.17
CA TRP A 47 1.71 5.00 -3.13
C TRP A 47 0.74 4.98 -4.30
N PHE A 48 -0.56 5.13 -4.02
CA PHE A 48 -1.60 5.08 -5.07
C PHE A 48 -1.75 6.41 -5.81
N LEU A 49 -1.59 7.55 -5.15
CA LEU A 49 -1.66 8.86 -5.81
C LEU A 49 -0.47 9.12 -6.73
N THR A 50 0.72 8.65 -6.36
CA THR A 50 1.97 8.91 -7.11
C THR A 50 2.46 7.71 -7.90
N LEU A 51 1.72 6.58 -7.87
CA LEU A 51 2.16 5.31 -8.46
C LEU A 51 3.58 4.93 -8.02
N PHE A 52 3.82 4.99 -6.70
CA PHE A 52 5.10 4.77 -6.02
C PHE A 52 6.20 5.81 -6.29
N ALA A 53 5.95 6.93 -6.98
CA ALA A 53 6.98 7.93 -7.24
C ALA A 53 7.41 8.77 -6.02
N SER A 54 6.70 8.69 -4.88
CA SER A 54 6.88 9.58 -3.73
C SER A 54 8.25 9.51 -3.06
N LYS A 55 8.75 8.31 -2.74
CA LYS A 55 10.08 8.13 -2.11
C LYS A 55 10.92 7.06 -2.81
N THR A 56 10.41 6.47 -3.88
CA THR A 56 11.14 5.48 -4.66
C THR A 56 12.10 6.20 -5.61
N PRO A 57 13.36 5.74 -5.72
CA PRO A 57 14.32 6.32 -6.66
C PRO A 57 13.79 6.34 -8.09
N LEU A 58 13.97 7.46 -8.80
CA LEU A 58 13.44 7.69 -10.15
C LEU A 58 13.68 6.51 -11.11
N ARG A 59 14.86 5.91 -11.08
CA ARG A 59 15.21 4.77 -11.93
C ARG A 59 14.27 3.57 -11.70
N LEU A 60 13.93 3.27 -10.45
CA LEU A 60 13.03 2.18 -10.11
C LEU A 60 11.58 2.55 -10.48
N THR A 61 11.17 3.78 -10.21
CA THR A 61 9.84 4.29 -10.60
C THR A 61 9.60 4.13 -12.10
N LEU A 62 10.56 4.54 -12.94
CA LEU A 62 10.47 4.37 -14.40
C LEU A 62 10.34 2.90 -14.79
N GLN A 63 11.15 2.01 -14.19
CA GLN A 63 11.05 0.56 -14.46
C GLN A 63 9.73 -0.06 -14.02
N LEU A 64 9.09 0.46 -12.97
CA LEU A 64 7.75 0.02 -12.55
C LEU A 64 6.71 0.47 -13.57
N TRP A 65 6.82 1.71 -14.04
CA TRP A 65 5.90 2.29 -15.02
C TRP A 65 6.03 1.61 -16.39
N ASP A 66 7.25 1.32 -16.85
CA ASP A 66 7.47 0.56 -18.09
C ASP A 66 6.77 -0.81 -18.03
N ARG A 67 6.93 -1.54 -16.91
CA ARG A 67 6.25 -2.84 -16.71
C ARG A 67 4.74 -2.72 -16.62
N HIS A 68 4.24 -1.67 -15.97
CA HIS A 68 2.81 -1.42 -15.90
C HIS A 68 2.21 -1.16 -17.29
N LEU A 69 2.88 -0.32 -18.08
CA LEU A 69 2.47 0.01 -19.45
C LEU A 69 2.56 -1.20 -20.39
N GLU A 70 3.57 -2.06 -20.23
CA GLU A 70 3.72 -3.30 -21.00
C GLU A 70 2.61 -4.31 -20.70
N ARG A 71 2.29 -4.51 -19.41
CA ARG A 71 1.28 -5.49 -18.98
C ARG A 71 -0.15 -5.00 -19.19
N GLY A 72 -0.39 -3.70 -19.05
CA GLY A 72 -1.73 -3.11 -19.13
C GLY A 72 -2.70 -3.59 -18.05
N GLU A 73 -2.19 -4.13 -16.93
CA GLU A 73 -3.02 -4.69 -15.86
C GLU A 73 -3.48 -3.60 -14.89
N PRO A 74 -4.80 -3.34 -14.76
CA PRO A 74 -5.31 -2.30 -13.86
C PRO A 74 -4.88 -2.43 -12.38
N PRO A 75 -4.81 -3.63 -11.77
CA PRO A 75 -4.47 -3.75 -10.34
C PRO A 75 -2.96 -3.80 -10.03
N PHE A 76 -2.08 -3.61 -11.01
CA PHE A 76 -0.63 -3.81 -10.86
C PHE A 76 -0.03 -3.15 -9.61
N PHE A 77 -0.29 -1.85 -9.41
CA PHE A 77 0.25 -1.10 -8.26
C PHE A 77 -0.35 -1.52 -6.93
N ILE A 78 -1.56 -2.10 -6.92
CA ILE A 78 -2.19 -2.61 -5.71
C ILE A 78 -1.52 -3.93 -5.30
N PHE A 79 -1.22 -4.81 -6.26
CA PHE A 79 -0.41 -6.00 -5.99
C PHE A 79 1.02 -5.65 -5.56
N LEU A 80 1.62 -4.62 -6.16
CA LEU A 80 2.92 -4.11 -5.74
C LEU A 80 2.89 -3.65 -4.28
N ALA A 81 1.86 -2.90 -3.87
CA ALA A 81 1.70 -2.48 -2.48
C ALA A 81 1.61 -3.67 -1.51
N VAL A 82 0.87 -4.72 -1.86
CA VAL A 82 0.82 -5.95 -1.04
C VAL A 82 2.20 -6.61 -0.97
N ALA A 83 2.93 -6.66 -2.09
CA ALA A 83 4.27 -7.23 -2.13
C ALA A 83 5.29 -6.42 -1.30
N VAL A 84 5.24 -5.10 -1.35
CA VAL A 84 6.09 -4.20 -0.53
C VAL A 84 5.82 -4.44 0.95
N LEU A 85 4.55 -4.52 1.35
CA LEU A 85 4.19 -4.78 2.74
C LEU A 85 4.59 -6.20 3.18
N ALA A 86 4.37 -7.21 2.34
CA ALA A 86 4.80 -8.58 2.59
C ALA A 86 6.33 -8.71 2.70
N ASN A 87 7.09 -7.90 1.97
CA ASN A 87 8.55 -7.87 2.10
C ASN A 87 9.00 -7.26 3.44
N ALA A 88 8.19 -6.37 4.03
CA ALA A 88 8.44 -5.76 5.33
C ALA A 88 7.85 -6.56 6.51
N GLU A 89 7.30 -7.75 6.26
CA GLU A 89 6.54 -8.55 7.22
C GLU A 89 7.29 -8.79 8.53
N GLN A 90 8.54 -9.25 8.43
CA GLN A 90 9.37 -9.54 9.60
C GLN A 90 9.60 -8.30 10.46
N ALA A 91 9.87 -7.15 9.84
CA ALA A 91 10.09 -5.89 10.54
C ALA A 91 8.80 -5.44 11.26
N LEU A 92 7.64 -5.57 10.61
CA LEU A 92 6.34 -5.21 11.18
C LEU A 92 5.92 -6.13 12.33
N LEU A 93 6.20 -7.43 12.24
CA LEU A 93 5.91 -8.39 13.30
C LEU A 93 6.78 -8.16 14.55
N SER A 94 8.04 -7.72 14.37
CA SER A 94 8.94 -7.39 15.47
C SER A 94 8.72 -6.00 16.06
N ALA A 95 8.01 -5.12 15.37
CA ALA A 95 7.87 -3.72 15.74
C ALA A 95 6.86 -3.50 16.89
N GLU A 96 7.21 -2.57 17.77
CA GLU A 96 6.26 -2.05 18.75
C GLU A 96 5.16 -1.24 18.06
N ARG A 97 4.01 -1.08 18.74
CA ARG A 97 2.87 -0.36 18.17
C ARG A 97 3.19 1.10 17.82
N SER A 98 4.09 1.72 18.57
CA SER A 98 4.59 3.09 18.36
C SER A 98 5.43 3.24 17.09
N GLU A 99 6.16 2.20 16.69
CA GLU A 99 7.12 2.24 15.57
C GLU A 99 6.45 1.97 14.22
N MET A 100 5.27 1.32 14.22
CA MET A 100 4.63 0.91 12.97
C MET A 100 4.33 2.06 11.99
N PRO A 101 3.80 3.23 12.38
CA PRO A 101 3.56 4.31 11.43
C PRO A 101 4.85 4.79 10.75
N GLU A 102 5.95 4.82 11.49
CA GLU A 102 7.26 5.20 10.95
C GLU A 102 7.75 4.17 9.93
N ILE A 103 7.70 2.88 10.27
CA ILE A 103 8.07 1.81 9.35
C ILE A 103 7.19 1.86 8.10
N LEU A 104 5.86 1.92 8.26
CA LEU A 104 4.91 1.93 7.14
C LEU A 104 5.07 3.13 6.22
N THR A 105 5.33 4.32 6.77
CA THR A 105 5.58 5.51 5.95
C THR A 105 6.96 5.48 5.29
N SER A 106 7.94 4.77 5.85
CA SER A 106 9.27 4.61 5.23
C SER A 106 9.27 3.65 4.04
N LEU A 107 8.29 2.74 3.97
CA LEU A 107 8.06 1.87 2.83
C LEU A 107 7.51 2.72 1.68
N GLY A 108 8.23 2.86 0.58
CA GLY A 108 7.75 3.48 -0.67
C GLY A 108 8.30 4.85 -0.98
#